data_AF-N2BV91-F1
#
_entry.id   AF-N2BV91-F1
#
_cell.length_a   1.000
_cell.length_b   1.000
_cell.length_c   1.000
_cell.angle_alpha   90.00
_cell.angle_beta   90.00
_cell.angle_gamma   90.00
#
_symmetry.space_group_name_H-M   'P 1'
#
loop_
_entity.id
_entity.type
_entity.pdbx_description
1 polymer ?
#
loop_
_entity_poly.entity_id
_entity_poly.type
_entity_poly.pdbx_seq_one_letter_code
_entity_poly.pdbx_strand_id
1 'polypeptide(L)'
;MNTLGTAVLIGLIGVYAILDSRLFGRLNGEQPLITSALVGLVLCNLPAGLAAGATIELMSMGLVQVGAAVPPDMVMGGIIATAFSILTGTTPETAVAIAVPVAVLGQLLGIAFRTVIAALTHSADSAIESGQFKKATNFHIVWGTVLYSLMYFIPIFLAIYLGTDFVQGIVNAIPEWVTNGLNLASKFLTAYGLALLLSLMVGNQMMPFFFVGFFACAYLNIDVTAISIFGVLAAAILLPLKFGKTKVAIATAGSDEDYDPLEDDED
;
A
#
# COMPACT_ATOMS: atom_id res chain seq x y z
N MET A 1 19.21 20.46 -16.55
CA MET A 1 19.15 19.09 -17.10
C MET A 1 18.30 19.10 -18.35
N ASN A 2 18.60 18.27 -19.36
CA ASN A 2 17.70 18.10 -20.51
C ASN A 2 16.42 17.37 -20.05
N THR A 3 15.27 17.69 -20.67
CA THR A 3 13.96 17.11 -20.31
C THR A 3 13.96 15.59 -20.30
N LEU A 4 14.70 14.97 -21.23
CA LEU A 4 14.89 13.52 -21.30
C LEU A 4 15.61 12.97 -20.06
N GLY A 5 16.74 13.58 -19.66
CA GLY A 5 17.50 13.13 -18.49
C GLY A 5 16.69 13.23 -17.20
N THR A 6 15.93 14.32 -17.06
CA THR A 6 14.98 14.48 -15.95
C THR A 6 13.91 13.39 -15.93
N ALA A 7 13.28 13.12 -17.08
CA ALA A 7 12.24 12.10 -17.19
C ALA A 7 12.76 10.69 -16.88
N VAL A 8 13.97 10.34 -17.34
CA VAL A 8 14.60 9.05 -17.01
C VAL A 8 14.88 8.94 -15.51
N LEU A 9 15.48 9.98 -14.90
CA LEU A 9 15.80 9.94 -13.48
C LEU A 9 14.55 9.84 -12.60
N ILE A 10 13.49 10.58 -12.94
CA ILE A 10 12.22 10.51 -12.20
C ILE A 10 11.54 9.15 -12.43
N GLY A 11 11.60 8.59 -13.64
CA GLY A 11 11.13 7.23 -13.91
C GLY A 11 11.88 6.19 -13.06
N LEU A 12 13.19 6.34 -12.87
CA LEU A 12 13.99 5.47 -11.99
C LEU A 12 13.64 5.61 -10.51
N ILE A 13 13.21 6.79 -10.04
CA ILE A 13 12.65 6.95 -8.69
C ILE A 13 11.39 6.09 -8.54
N GLY A 14 10.53 6.06 -9.56
CA GLY A 14 9.37 5.17 -9.59
C GLY A 14 9.74 3.69 -9.52
N VAL A 15 10.80 3.28 -10.22
CA VAL A 15 11.35 1.93 -10.12
C VAL A 15 11.84 1.63 -8.71
N TYR A 16 12.61 2.54 -8.11
CA TYR A 16 13.06 2.37 -6.73
C TYR A 16 11.87 2.18 -5.77
N ALA A 17 10.83 2.99 -5.92
CA ALA A 17 9.64 2.92 -5.09
C ALA A 17 8.98 1.54 -5.16
N ILE A 18 8.67 1.03 -6.37
CA ILE A 18 8.01 -0.28 -6.49
C ILE A 18 8.91 -1.45 -6.08
N LEU A 19 10.24 -1.31 -6.20
CA LEU A 19 11.17 -2.36 -5.78
C LEU A 19 11.33 -2.43 -4.26
N ASP A 20 11.06 -1.35 -3.53
CA ASP A 20 11.08 -1.35 -2.06
C ASP A 20 10.15 -2.41 -1.46
N SER A 21 8.89 -2.43 -1.89
CA SER A 21 7.93 -3.41 -1.38
C SER A 21 8.06 -4.83 -1.94
N ARG A 22 8.91 -5.04 -2.95
CA ARG A 22 9.03 -6.33 -3.66
C ARG A 22 10.35 -7.05 -3.44
N LEU A 23 11.45 -6.31 -3.36
CA LEU A 23 12.79 -6.87 -3.19
C LEU A 23 13.43 -6.46 -1.87
N PHE A 24 13.25 -5.20 -1.44
CA PHE A 24 13.97 -4.68 -0.26
C PHE A 24 13.25 -4.95 1.07
N GLY A 25 12.13 -5.67 1.05
CA GLY A 25 11.44 -6.11 2.26
C GLY A 25 10.57 -5.03 2.91
N ARG A 26 10.05 -4.07 2.12
CA ARG A 26 9.17 -2.97 2.59
C ARG A 26 9.84 -2.12 3.66
N LEU A 27 10.88 -1.39 3.28
CA LEU A 27 11.51 -0.41 4.17
C LEU A 27 10.69 0.89 4.28
N ASN A 28 9.53 0.95 3.61
CA ASN A 28 8.68 2.12 3.43
C ASN A 28 9.34 3.21 2.58
N GLY A 29 10.36 2.86 1.79
CA GLY A 29 10.99 3.77 0.83
C GLY A 29 10.06 4.20 -0.31
N GLU A 30 8.96 3.46 -0.50
CA GLU A 30 7.91 3.78 -1.47
C GLU A 30 6.96 4.90 -1.04
N GLN A 31 7.04 5.38 0.21
CA GLN A 31 6.13 6.41 0.71
C GLN A 31 6.21 7.70 -0.13
N PRO A 32 5.07 8.36 -0.42
CA PRO A 32 5.01 9.65 -1.12
C PRO A 32 5.98 10.71 -0.60
N LEU A 33 6.21 10.78 0.72
CA LEU A 33 7.15 11.71 1.32
C LEU A 33 8.60 11.49 0.82
N ILE A 34 9.07 10.24 0.87
CA ILE A 34 10.44 9.87 0.48
C ILE A 34 10.62 10.02 -1.03
N THR A 35 9.67 9.48 -1.80
CA THR A 35 9.74 9.54 -3.26
C THR A 35 9.66 10.98 -3.79
N SER A 36 8.83 11.84 -3.18
CA SER A 36 8.77 13.27 -3.53
C SER A 36 10.01 14.04 -3.11
N ALA A 37 10.65 13.68 -2.00
CA ALA A 37 11.94 14.24 -1.61
C ALA A 37 13.04 13.88 -2.64
N LEU A 38 13.06 12.65 -3.14
CA LEU A 38 13.98 12.22 -4.20
C LEU A 38 13.73 12.98 -5.50
N VAL A 39 12.46 13.21 -5.87
CA VAL A 39 12.10 14.05 -7.04
C VAL A 39 12.60 15.48 -6.85
N GLY A 40 12.39 16.06 -5.66
CA GLY A 40 12.89 17.39 -5.31
C GLY A 40 14.42 17.48 -5.41
N LEU A 41 15.14 16.43 -5.02
CA LEU A 41 16.59 16.35 -5.16
C LEU A 41 17.02 16.33 -6.64
N VAL A 42 16.37 15.50 -7.47
CA VAL A 42 16.65 15.42 -8.92
C VAL A 42 16.36 16.74 -9.63
N LEU A 43 15.36 17.50 -9.17
CA LEU A 43 14.99 18.80 -9.72
C LEU A 43 15.69 19.99 -9.04
N CYS A 44 16.64 19.74 -8.14
CA CYS A 44 17.36 20.77 -7.38
C CYS A 44 16.47 21.69 -6.54
N ASN A 45 15.30 21.22 -6.09
CA ASN A 45 14.38 21.93 -5.20
C ASN A 45 13.81 20.99 -4.13
N LEU A 46 14.66 20.66 -3.16
CA LEU A 46 14.30 19.78 -2.04
C LEU A 46 13.16 20.33 -1.16
N PRO A 47 13.11 21.64 -0.79
CA PRO A 47 12.03 22.17 0.05
C PRO A 47 10.65 22.00 -0.59
N ALA A 48 10.52 22.27 -1.89
CA ALA A 48 9.26 22.06 -2.60
C ALA A 48 8.89 20.57 -2.68
N GLY A 49 9.87 19.69 -2.92
CA GLY A 49 9.66 18.24 -2.94
C GLY A 49 9.17 17.69 -1.60
N LEU A 50 9.76 18.14 -0.49
CA LEU A 50 9.33 17.76 0.86
C LEU A 50 7.95 18.31 1.21
N ALA A 51 7.66 19.56 0.85
CA ALA A 51 6.35 20.18 1.11
C ALA A 51 5.23 19.45 0.35
N ALA A 52 5.42 19.19 -0.94
CA ALA A 52 4.46 18.44 -1.74
C ALA A 52 4.30 16.99 -1.22
N GLY A 53 5.43 16.32 -0.94
CA GLY A 53 5.44 14.97 -0.40
C GLY A 53 4.70 14.84 0.93
N ALA A 54 4.90 15.77 1.86
CA ALA A 54 4.20 15.77 3.15
C ALA A 54 2.67 15.89 2.99
N THR A 55 2.21 16.77 2.10
CA THR A 55 0.78 16.92 1.82
C THR A 55 0.19 15.67 1.18
N ILE A 56 0.89 15.08 0.22
CA ILE A 56 0.45 13.85 -0.46
C ILE A 56 0.45 12.66 0.52
N GLU A 57 1.45 12.57 1.40
CA GLU A 57 1.54 11.55 2.46
C GLU A 57 0.34 11.67 3.40
N LEU A 58 0.04 12.88 3.88
CA LEU A 58 -1.13 13.17 4.73
C LEU A 58 -2.44 12.72 4.09
N MET A 59 -2.59 12.87 2.77
CA MET A 59 -3.76 12.39 2.05
C MET A 59 -3.80 10.88 1.88
N SER A 60 -2.63 10.24 1.84
CA SER A 60 -2.53 8.78 1.73
C SER A 60 -2.72 8.07 3.08
N MET A 61 -2.60 8.79 4.21
CA MET A 61 -2.87 8.25 5.54
C MET A 61 -4.35 7.89 5.69
N GLY A 62 -4.66 6.61 5.47
CA GLY A 62 -6.02 6.07 5.44
C GLY A 62 -6.29 5.20 4.21
N LEU A 63 -5.47 5.34 3.16
CA LEU A 63 -5.50 4.49 1.99
C LEU A 63 -4.70 3.20 2.24
N VAL A 64 -5.32 2.28 2.95
CA VAL A 64 -4.72 0.97 3.25
C VAL A 64 -5.25 -0.07 2.26
N GLN A 65 -4.36 -0.87 1.69
CA GLN A 65 -4.75 -2.03 0.89
C GLN A 65 -5.42 -3.07 1.80
N VAL A 66 -6.68 -3.40 1.51
CA VAL A 66 -7.38 -4.48 2.22
C VAL A 66 -7.84 -5.55 1.25
N GLY A 67 -7.41 -6.78 1.52
CA GLY A 67 -7.57 -7.89 0.59
C GLY A 67 -6.92 -7.57 -0.75
N ALA A 68 -7.63 -7.82 -1.84
CA ALA A 68 -7.16 -7.49 -3.19
C ALA A 68 -7.75 -6.18 -3.75
N ALA A 69 -8.41 -5.38 -2.91
CA ALA A 69 -8.74 -4.01 -3.26
C ALA A 69 -7.50 -3.13 -3.10
N VAL A 70 -7.00 -2.67 -4.24
CA VAL A 70 -5.86 -1.78 -4.32
C VAL A 70 -6.37 -0.34 -4.21
N PRO A 71 -5.88 0.46 -3.24
CA PRO A 71 -6.22 1.88 -3.18
C PRO A 71 -5.59 2.65 -4.34
N PRO A 72 -5.96 3.93 -4.55
CA PRO A 72 -5.27 4.82 -5.47
C PRO A 72 -3.76 4.80 -5.24
N ASP A 73 -2.98 4.77 -6.33
CA ASP A 73 -1.52 4.71 -6.28
C ASP A 73 -0.94 6.10 -5.99
N MET A 74 -1.00 6.50 -4.72
CA MET A 74 -0.50 7.79 -4.25
C MET A 74 1.00 7.94 -4.40
N VAL A 75 1.75 6.84 -4.56
CA VAL A 75 3.19 6.86 -4.81
C VAL A 75 3.45 7.38 -6.22
N MET A 76 2.84 6.75 -7.22
CA MET A 76 2.95 7.19 -8.62
C MET A 76 2.37 8.61 -8.79
N GLY A 77 1.19 8.85 -8.21
CA GLY A 77 0.55 10.16 -8.22
C GLY A 77 1.43 11.23 -7.60
N GLY A 78 2.06 10.94 -6.47
CA GLY A 78 2.93 11.87 -5.75
C GLY A 78 4.22 12.19 -6.51
N ILE A 79 4.88 11.19 -7.10
CA ILE A 79 6.08 11.40 -7.92
C ILE A 79 5.79 12.36 -9.08
N ILE A 80 4.71 12.11 -9.83
CA ILE A 80 4.34 12.89 -11.01
C ILE A 80 3.87 14.30 -10.61
N ALA A 81 3.03 14.40 -9.58
CA ALA A 81 2.51 15.68 -9.09
C ALA A 81 3.63 16.58 -8.55
N THR A 82 4.53 16.04 -7.73
CA THR A 82 5.68 16.78 -7.20
C THR A 82 6.59 17.26 -8.32
N ALA A 83 6.86 16.39 -9.30
CA ALA A 83 7.68 16.76 -10.46
C ALA A 83 7.05 17.92 -11.24
N PHE A 84 5.75 17.85 -11.54
CA PHE A 84 5.06 18.93 -12.25
C PHE A 84 4.98 20.21 -11.43
N SER A 85 4.73 20.13 -10.12
CA SER A 85 4.70 21.29 -9.25
C SER A 85 6.02 22.06 -9.30
N ILE A 86 7.14 21.36 -9.20
CA ILE A 86 8.46 21.96 -9.27
C ILE A 86 8.77 22.50 -10.67
N LEU A 87 8.44 21.75 -11.74
CA LEU A 87 8.72 22.16 -13.13
C LEU A 87 7.88 23.36 -13.58
N THR A 88 6.65 23.48 -13.09
CA THR A 88 5.72 24.57 -13.45
C THR A 88 5.76 25.74 -12.47
N GLY A 89 6.47 25.60 -11.34
CA GLY A 89 6.51 26.61 -10.28
C GLY A 89 5.16 26.77 -9.57
N THR A 90 4.30 25.74 -9.58
CA THR A 90 2.98 25.78 -8.95
C THR A 90 3.05 25.37 -7.48
N THR A 91 2.06 25.82 -6.71
CA THR A 91 1.98 25.57 -5.27
C THR A 91 1.74 24.09 -4.94
N PRO A 92 2.14 23.61 -3.74
CA PRO A 92 1.88 22.23 -3.29
C PRO A 92 0.40 21.81 -3.38
N GLU A 93 -0.53 22.74 -3.17
CA GLU A 93 -1.98 22.52 -3.30
C GLU A 93 -2.39 22.17 -4.73
N THR A 94 -1.71 22.74 -5.73
CA THR A 94 -1.92 22.41 -7.14
C THR A 94 -1.36 21.03 -7.48
N ALA A 95 -0.26 20.63 -6.82
CA ALA A 95 0.29 19.28 -6.93
C ALA A 95 -0.76 18.24 -6.50
N VAL A 96 -1.45 18.47 -5.39
CA VAL A 96 -2.53 17.60 -4.91
C VAL A 96 -3.64 17.43 -5.93
N ALA A 97 -4.07 18.50 -6.59
CA ALA A 97 -5.13 18.46 -7.59
C ALA A 97 -4.77 17.55 -8.79
N ILE A 98 -3.50 17.47 -9.15
CA ILE A 98 -2.98 16.58 -10.19
C ILE A 98 -2.73 15.17 -9.63
N ALA A 99 -2.30 15.05 -8.38
CA ALA A 99 -1.92 13.78 -7.75
C ALA A 99 -3.10 12.79 -7.73
N VAL A 100 -4.30 13.25 -7.40
CA VAL A 100 -5.47 12.35 -7.23
C VAL A 100 -5.88 11.69 -8.56
N PRO A 101 -6.13 12.42 -9.66
CA PRO A 101 -6.43 11.78 -10.95
C PRO A 101 -5.32 10.83 -11.42
N VAL A 102 -4.06 11.21 -11.22
CA VAL A 102 -2.91 10.39 -11.60
C VAL A 102 -2.79 9.14 -10.74
N ALA A 103 -3.08 9.23 -9.44
CA ALA A 103 -3.09 8.08 -8.55
C ALA A 103 -4.19 7.07 -8.91
N VAL A 104 -5.35 7.55 -9.35
CA VAL A 104 -6.43 6.69 -9.88
C VAL A 104 -5.97 6.02 -11.17
N LEU A 105 -5.36 6.76 -12.10
CA LEU A 105 -4.79 6.20 -13.32
C LEU A 105 -3.73 5.13 -13.00
N GLY A 106 -2.83 5.42 -12.06
CA GLY A 106 -1.79 4.50 -11.59
C GLY A 106 -2.38 3.23 -11.00
N GLN A 107 -3.48 3.34 -10.22
CA GLN A 107 -4.22 2.18 -9.73
C GLN A 107 -4.79 1.34 -10.86
N LEU A 108 -5.44 1.95 -11.86
CA LEU A 108 -6.02 1.23 -13.00
C LEU A 108 -4.93 0.49 -13.80
N LEU A 109 -3.82 1.18 -14.09
CA LEU A 109 -2.66 0.58 -14.74
C LEU A 109 -2.09 -0.55 -13.89
N GLY A 110 -1.93 -0.34 -12.59
CA GLY A 110 -1.44 -1.33 -11.65
C GLY A 110 -2.29 -2.60 -11.64
N ILE A 111 -3.63 -2.48 -11.67
CA ILE A 111 -4.54 -3.62 -11.75
C ILE A 111 -4.37 -4.34 -13.09
N ALA A 112 -4.33 -3.61 -14.21
CA ALA A 112 -4.15 -4.21 -15.54
C ALA A 112 -2.83 -4.97 -15.66
N PHE A 113 -1.73 -4.39 -15.19
CA PHE A 113 -0.41 -5.03 -15.21
C PHE A 113 -0.34 -6.25 -14.28
N ARG A 114 -0.98 -6.21 -13.10
CA ARG A 114 -1.06 -7.39 -12.21
C ARG A 114 -1.81 -8.55 -12.88
N THR A 115 -2.83 -8.28 -13.68
CA THR A 115 -3.50 -9.32 -14.50
C THR A 115 -2.55 -9.95 -15.51
N VAL A 116 -1.69 -9.15 -16.16
CA VAL A 116 -0.65 -9.68 -17.07
C VAL A 116 0.39 -10.49 -16.31
N ILE A 117 0.84 -10.03 -15.15
CA ILE A 117 1.80 -10.76 -14.30
C ILE A 117 1.21 -12.09 -13.82
N ALA A 118 -0.10 -12.17 -13.55
CA ALA A 118 -0.75 -13.44 -13.20
C ALA A 118 -0.66 -14.51 -14.31
N ALA A 119 -0.48 -14.10 -15.57
CA ALA A 119 -0.22 -15.05 -16.66
C ALA A 119 1.18 -15.71 -16.53
N LEU A 120 2.17 -15.02 -15.96
CA LEU A 120 3.49 -15.61 -15.69
C LEU A 120 3.42 -16.73 -14.65
N THR A 121 2.45 -16.71 -13.73
CA THR A 121 2.26 -17.77 -12.75
C THR A 121 2.00 -19.11 -13.43
N HIS A 122 1.14 -19.15 -14.45
CA HIS A 122 0.87 -20.36 -15.22
C HIS A 122 2.13 -20.89 -15.94
N SER A 123 2.99 -19.99 -16.40
CA SER A 123 4.28 -20.38 -17.01
C SER A 123 5.27 -20.91 -15.98
N ALA A 124 5.22 -20.41 -14.74
CA ALA A 124 6.01 -20.94 -13.64
C ALA A 124 5.55 -22.35 -13.25
N ASP A 125 4.24 -22.59 -13.19
CA ASP A 125 3.67 -23.90 -12.87
C ASP A 125 4.13 -24.96 -13.88
N SER A 126 4.02 -24.70 -15.19
CA SER A 126 4.53 -25.62 -16.21
C SER A 126 6.05 -25.87 -16.13
N ALA A 127 6.82 -24.85 -15.69
CA ALA A 127 8.27 -25.01 -15.49
C ALA A 127 8.58 -25.89 -14.27
N ILE A 128 7.77 -25.82 -13.22
CA ILE A 128 7.88 -26.67 -12.03
C ILE A 128 7.54 -28.12 -12.37
N GLU A 129 6.43 -28.36 -13.08
CA GLU A 129 6.03 -29.70 -13.54
C GLU A 129 7.10 -30.35 -14.41
N SER A 130 7.81 -29.55 -15.22
CA SER A 130 8.92 -30.01 -16.07
C SER A 130 10.26 -30.19 -15.33
N GLY A 131 10.29 -30.03 -14.00
CA GLY A 131 11.51 -30.11 -13.19
C GLY A 131 12.51 -28.96 -13.39
N GLN A 132 12.10 -27.88 -14.06
CA GLN A 132 12.96 -26.73 -14.39
C GLN A 132 12.88 -25.64 -13.30
N PHE A 133 13.27 -25.98 -12.07
CA PHE A 133 13.16 -25.06 -10.91
C PHE A 133 13.89 -23.73 -11.12
N LYS A 134 15.07 -23.73 -11.74
CA LYS A 134 15.81 -22.49 -12.06
C LYS A 134 15.00 -21.54 -12.95
N LYS A 135 14.23 -22.08 -13.90
CA LYS A 135 13.39 -21.30 -14.80
C LYS A 135 12.19 -20.72 -14.05
N ALA A 136 11.57 -21.52 -13.19
CA ALA A 136 10.48 -21.07 -12.31
C ALA A 136 10.94 -19.93 -11.38
N THR A 137 12.10 -20.06 -10.73
CA THR A 137 12.69 -18.99 -9.92
C THR A 137 12.96 -17.73 -10.75
N ASN A 138 13.44 -17.88 -11.98
CA ASN A 138 13.74 -16.76 -12.86
C ASN A 138 12.47 -15.96 -13.25
N PHE A 139 11.32 -16.63 -13.39
CA PHE A 139 10.04 -15.96 -13.62
C PHE A 139 9.63 -15.06 -12.44
N HIS A 140 9.84 -15.51 -11.20
CA HIS A 140 9.52 -14.71 -10.02
C HIS A 140 10.53 -13.58 -9.79
N ILE A 141 11.83 -13.90 -9.80
CA ILE A 141 12.88 -12.95 -9.36
C ILE A 141 13.23 -11.94 -10.45
N VAL A 142 13.35 -12.36 -11.71
CA VAL A 142 13.82 -11.47 -12.78
C VAL A 142 12.64 -10.93 -13.56
N TRP A 143 11.81 -11.79 -14.14
CA TRP A 143 10.70 -11.34 -14.99
C TRP A 143 9.64 -10.56 -14.22
N GLY A 144 9.25 -11.03 -13.03
CA GLY A 144 8.34 -10.30 -12.15
C GLY A 144 8.86 -8.91 -11.81
N THR A 145 10.11 -8.81 -11.35
CA THR A 145 10.79 -7.55 -11.02
C THR A 145 10.88 -6.60 -12.21
N VAL A 146 11.22 -7.11 -13.40
CA VAL A 146 11.31 -6.29 -14.62
C VAL A 146 9.93 -5.75 -15.00
N LEU A 147 8.89 -6.57 -14.95
CA LEU A 147 7.53 -6.11 -15.26
C LEU A 147 7.03 -5.07 -14.26
N TYR A 148 7.27 -5.25 -12.96
CA TYR A 148 6.95 -4.24 -11.95
C TYR A 148 7.74 -2.94 -12.17
N SER A 149 9.03 -3.03 -12.48
CA SER A 149 9.86 -1.88 -12.81
C SER A 149 9.31 -1.11 -14.02
N LEU A 150 8.96 -1.82 -15.09
CA LEU A 150 8.39 -1.23 -16.30
C LEU A 150 7.01 -0.60 -16.05
N MET A 151 6.19 -1.21 -15.19
CA MET A 151 4.88 -0.71 -14.80
C MET A 151 4.96 0.68 -14.15
N TYR A 152 6.00 0.98 -13.37
CA TYR A 152 6.22 2.33 -12.82
C TYR A 152 7.03 3.23 -13.75
N PHE A 153 8.09 2.70 -14.37
CA PHE A 153 8.99 3.49 -15.21
C PHE A 153 8.26 4.11 -16.40
N ILE A 154 7.49 3.32 -17.16
CA ILE A 154 6.89 3.77 -18.43
C ILE A 154 5.88 4.90 -18.19
N PRO A 155 4.88 4.78 -17.30
CA PRO A 155 3.90 5.85 -17.10
C PRO A 155 4.52 7.12 -16.54
N ILE A 156 5.46 7.00 -15.58
CA ILE A 156 6.14 8.16 -14.99
C ILE A 156 7.02 8.85 -16.02
N PHE A 157 7.83 8.09 -16.77
CA PHE A 157 8.68 8.64 -17.82
C PHE A 157 7.85 9.39 -18.87
N LEU A 158 6.77 8.77 -19.37
CA LEU A 158 5.90 9.38 -20.37
C LEU A 158 5.19 10.62 -19.82
N ALA A 159 4.70 10.58 -18.59
CA ALA A 159 4.07 11.73 -17.95
C ALA A 159 5.03 12.93 -17.90
N ILE A 160 6.26 12.74 -17.42
CA ILE A 160 7.22 13.84 -17.30
C ILE A 160 7.73 14.32 -18.67
N TYR A 161 7.94 13.40 -19.62
CA TYR A 161 8.48 13.74 -20.94
C TYR A 161 7.44 14.43 -21.84
N LEU A 162 6.18 13.98 -21.81
CA LEU A 162 5.10 14.50 -22.67
C LEU A 162 4.28 15.60 -22.01
N GLY A 163 4.39 15.78 -20.69
CA GLY A 163 3.75 16.86 -19.96
C GLY A 163 2.33 16.56 -19.48
N THR A 164 1.72 17.54 -18.82
CA THR A 164 0.41 17.43 -18.16
C THR A 164 -0.75 17.19 -19.12
N ASP A 165 -0.71 17.78 -20.32
CA ASP A 165 -1.78 17.64 -21.32
C ASP A 165 -1.93 16.20 -21.81
N PHE A 166 -0.81 15.49 -21.94
CA PHE A 166 -0.81 14.07 -22.29
C PHE A 166 -1.48 13.21 -21.21
N VAL A 167 -1.16 13.47 -19.94
CA VAL A 167 -1.74 12.75 -18.80
C VAL A 167 -3.24 13.00 -18.73
N GLN A 168 -3.67 14.27 -18.84
CA GLN A 168 -5.09 14.62 -18.84
C GLN A 168 -5.83 13.99 -20.03
N GLY A 169 -5.20 13.96 -21.21
CA GLY A 169 -5.74 13.30 -22.40
C GLY A 169 -5.97 11.80 -22.19
N ILE A 170 -5.04 11.09 -21.55
CA ILE A 170 -5.21 9.67 -21.22
C ILE A 170 -6.35 9.48 -20.23
N VAL A 171 -6.37 10.23 -19.14
CA VAL A 171 -7.42 10.11 -18.12
C VAL A 171 -8.80 10.33 -18.72
N ASN A 172 -8.94 11.34 -19.57
CA ASN A 172 -10.20 11.66 -20.25
C ASN A 172 -10.59 10.62 -21.32
N ALA A 173 -9.62 9.85 -21.84
CA ALA A 173 -9.88 8.80 -22.83
C ALA A 173 -10.39 7.50 -22.21
N ILE A 174 -10.28 7.31 -20.89
CA ILE A 174 -10.77 6.11 -20.21
C ILE A 174 -12.30 6.18 -20.13
N PRO A 175 -13.03 5.22 -20.72
CA PRO A 175 -14.48 5.21 -20.66
C PRO A 175 -14.99 5.04 -19.23
N GLU A 176 -16.02 5.79 -18.87
CA GLU A 176 -16.58 5.80 -17.51
C GLU A 176 -17.02 4.39 -17.06
N TRP A 177 -17.56 3.58 -17.98
CA TRP A 177 -18.00 2.21 -17.67
C TRP A 177 -16.84 1.29 -17.24
N VAL A 178 -15.62 1.48 -17.74
CA VAL A 178 -14.44 0.68 -17.38
C VAL A 178 -14.03 1.02 -15.95
N THR A 179 -13.88 2.31 -15.67
CA THR A 179 -13.54 2.82 -14.33
C THR A 179 -14.58 2.40 -13.30
N ASN A 180 -15.87 2.53 -13.63
CA ASN A 180 -16.97 2.14 -12.74
C ASN A 180 -17.00 0.62 -12.51
N GLY A 181 -16.80 -0.20 -13.55
CA GLY A 181 -16.76 -1.65 -13.43
C GLY A 181 -15.60 -2.15 -12.57
N LEU A 182 -14.40 -1.62 -12.78
CA LEU A 182 -13.22 -2.01 -12.00
C LEU A 182 -13.33 -1.53 -10.55
N ASN A 183 -13.83 -0.31 -10.33
CA ASN A 183 -14.10 0.21 -8.99
C ASN A 183 -15.13 -0.63 -8.23
N LEU A 184 -16.20 -1.07 -8.89
CA LEU A 184 -17.20 -1.95 -8.27
C LEU A 184 -16.58 -3.30 -7.88
N ALA A 185 -15.84 -3.93 -8.80
CA ALA A 185 -15.15 -5.18 -8.54
C ALA A 185 -14.15 -5.06 -7.37
N SER A 186 -13.38 -3.97 -7.31
CA SER A 186 -12.47 -3.70 -6.20
C SER A 186 -13.22 -3.55 -4.87
N LYS A 187 -14.36 -2.83 -4.82
CA LYS A 187 -15.15 -2.68 -3.58
C LYS A 187 -15.65 -4.01 -3.03
N PHE A 188 -16.13 -4.91 -3.89
CA PHE A 188 -16.53 -6.26 -3.46
C PHE A 188 -15.34 -7.04 -2.88
N LEU A 189 -14.18 -6.93 -3.51
CA LEU A 189 -12.96 -7.60 -3.07
C LEU A 189 -12.44 -7.02 -1.74
N THR A 190 -12.60 -5.71 -1.50
CA THR A 190 -12.33 -5.08 -0.18
C THR A 190 -13.25 -5.66 0.88
N ALA A 191 -14.56 -5.71 0.60
CA ALA A 191 -15.56 -6.17 1.56
C ALA A 191 -15.30 -7.63 1.97
N TYR A 192 -14.97 -8.48 0.99
CA TYR A 192 -14.55 -9.86 1.25
C TYR A 192 -13.26 -9.93 2.07
N GLY A 193 -12.25 -9.13 1.73
CA GLY A 193 -10.98 -9.07 2.48
C GLY A 193 -11.16 -8.63 3.93
N LEU A 194 -11.94 -7.57 4.17
CA LEU A 194 -12.29 -7.11 5.53
C LEU A 194 -13.08 -8.18 6.29
N ALA A 195 -14.03 -8.86 5.65
CA ALA A 195 -14.80 -9.92 6.28
C ALA A 195 -13.91 -11.11 6.68
N LEU A 196 -12.96 -11.49 5.83
CA LEU A 196 -12.01 -12.56 6.12
C LEU A 196 -11.08 -12.16 7.28
N LEU A 197 -10.53 -10.95 7.28
CA LEU A 197 -9.74 -10.44 8.41
C LEU A 197 -10.54 -10.39 9.72
N LEU A 198 -11.79 -9.89 9.66
CA LEU A 198 -12.71 -9.91 10.79
C LEU A 198 -12.95 -11.32 11.33
N SER A 199 -13.16 -12.30 10.44
CA SER A 199 -13.35 -13.69 10.85
C SER A 199 -12.11 -14.32 11.51
N LEU A 200 -10.91 -13.85 11.17
CA LEU A 200 -9.65 -14.31 11.77
C LEU A 200 -9.35 -13.61 13.09
N MET A 201 -9.66 -12.32 13.22
CA MET A 201 -9.30 -11.51 14.38
C MET A 201 -10.38 -11.48 15.47
N VAL A 202 -11.65 -11.53 15.09
CA VAL A 202 -12.76 -11.28 16.02
C VAL A 202 -13.40 -12.60 16.44
N GLY A 203 -13.00 -13.08 17.61
CA GLY A 203 -13.75 -14.10 18.33
C GLY A 203 -15.07 -13.56 18.90
N ASN A 204 -16.00 -14.44 19.27
CA ASN A 204 -17.31 -14.07 19.82
C ASN A 204 -17.23 -13.07 21.00
N GLN A 205 -16.16 -13.15 21.81
CA GLN A 205 -15.95 -12.25 22.96
C GLN A 205 -15.48 -10.84 22.56
N MET A 206 -14.90 -10.68 21.37
CA MET A 206 -14.37 -9.39 20.86
C MET A 206 -15.40 -8.61 20.04
N MET A 207 -16.49 -9.25 19.59
CA MET A 207 -17.58 -8.60 18.83
C MET A 207 -18.16 -7.33 19.48
N PRO A 208 -18.37 -7.27 20.82
CA PRO A 208 -18.84 -6.04 21.45
C PRO A 208 -17.86 -4.87 21.28
N PHE A 209 -16.55 -5.10 21.44
CA PHE A 209 -15.53 -4.07 21.25
C PHE A 209 -15.47 -3.61 19.80
N PHE A 210 -15.61 -4.54 18.85
CA PHE A 210 -15.71 -4.20 17.43
C PHE A 210 -16.89 -3.28 17.14
N PHE A 211 -18.11 -3.61 17.62
CA PHE A 211 -19.28 -2.78 17.37
C PHE A 211 -19.20 -1.41 18.07
N VAL A 212 -18.61 -1.34 19.27
CA VAL A 212 -18.36 -0.06 19.94
C VAL A 212 -17.46 0.83 19.08
N GLY A 213 -16.34 0.30 18.58
CA GLY A 213 -15.45 1.03 17.69
C GLY A 213 -16.13 1.43 16.37
N PHE A 214 -16.88 0.50 15.77
CA PHE A 214 -17.63 0.74 14.54
C PHE A 214 -18.64 1.87 14.67
N PHE A 215 -19.47 1.85 15.73
CA PHE A 215 -20.47 2.89 15.94
C PHE A 215 -19.84 4.23 16.35
N ALA A 216 -18.74 4.20 17.09
CA ALA A 216 -17.99 5.41 17.40
C ALA A 216 -17.46 6.08 16.11
N CYS A 217 -16.87 5.33 15.19
CA CYS A 217 -16.44 5.89 13.91
C CYS A 217 -17.63 6.32 13.04
N ALA A 218 -18.66 5.48 12.90
CA ALA A 218 -19.77 5.72 11.97
C ALA A 218 -20.70 6.86 12.39
N TYR A 219 -20.97 7.02 13.70
CA TYR A 219 -21.93 8.01 14.19
C TYR A 219 -21.28 9.21 14.86
N LEU A 220 -20.13 9.04 15.52
CA LEU A 220 -19.43 10.15 16.18
C LEU A 220 -18.38 10.81 15.26
N ASN A 221 -18.18 10.30 14.05
CA ASN A 221 -17.15 10.76 13.10
C ASN A 221 -15.75 10.84 13.72
N ILE A 222 -15.45 9.94 14.67
CA ILE A 222 -14.13 9.85 15.29
C ILE A 222 -13.18 9.21 14.27
N ASP A 223 -12.03 9.85 14.07
CA ASP A 223 -10.98 9.35 13.16
C ASP A 223 -10.51 7.93 13.54
N VAL A 224 -10.14 7.14 12.52
CA VAL A 224 -9.68 5.75 12.71
C VAL A 224 -8.44 5.70 13.61
N THR A 225 -7.56 6.71 13.53
CA THR A 225 -6.38 6.82 14.40
C THR A 225 -6.78 7.04 15.84
N ALA A 226 -7.76 7.93 16.08
CA ALA A 226 -8.23 8.24 17.43
C ALA A 226 -8.91 7.02 18.09
N ILE A 227 -9.78 6.31 17.38
CA ILE A 227 -10.40 5.09 17.92
C ILE A 227 -9.37 3.98 18.16
N SER A 228 -8.33 3.90 17.33
CA SER A 228 -7.24 2.93 17.50
C SER A 228 -6.46 3.18 18.79
N ILE A 229 -6.20 4.45 19.13
CA ILE A 229 -5.59 4.82 20.42
C ILE A 229 -6.47 4.36 21.60
N PHE A 230 -7.77 4.63 21.54
CA PHE A 230 -8.70 4.16 22.59
C PHE A 230 -8.73 2.62 22.67
N GLY A 231 -8.66 1.92 21.54
CA GLY A 231 -8.57 0.47 21.48
C GLY A 231 -7.31 -0.06 22.16
N VAL A 232 -6.14 0.56 21.91
CA VAL A 232 -4.87 0.20 22.56
C VAL A 232 -4.93 0.47 24.07
N LEU A 233 -5.49 1.60 24.49
CA LEU A 233 -5.66 1.91 25.92
C LEU A 233 -6.60 0.91 26.61
N ALA A 234 -7.72 0.56 25.98
CA ALA A 234 -8.63 -0.46 26.49
C ALA A 234 -7.95 -1.83 26.58
N ALA A 235 -7.18 -2.22 25.57
CA ALA A 235 -6.40 -3.45 25.58
C ALA A 235 -5.34 -3.45 26.71
N ALA A 236 -4.63 -2.34 26.91
CA ALA A 236 -3.64 -2.19 27.98
C ALA A 236 -4.26 -2.31 29.39
N ILE A 237 -5.53 -1.91 29.57
CA ILE A 237 -6.27 -2.06 30.83
C ILE A 237 -6.80 -3.50 30.99
N LEU A 238 -7.33 -4.09 29.91
CA LEU A 238 -7.98 -5.41 29.96
C LEU A 238 -6.98 -6.57 30.02
N LEU A 239 -5.80 -6.44 29.40
CA LEU A 239 -4.74 -7.46 29.42
C LEU A 239 -4.32 -7.84 30.85
N PRO A 240 -3.96 -6.90 31.75
CA PRO A 240 -3.68 -7.21 33.16
C PRO A 240 -4.89 -7.78 33.92
N LEU A 241 -6.12 -7.39 33.61
CA LEU A 241 -7.30 -7.91 34.31
C LEU A 241 -7.62 -9.36 33.91
N LYS A 242 -7.39 -9.71 32.65
CA LYS A 242 -7.60 -11.07 32.12
C LYS A 242 -6.47 -12.03 32.50
N PHE A 243 -5.21 -11.58 32.41
CA PHE A 243 -4.03 -12.44 32.62
C PHE A 243 -3.30 -12.22 33.95
N GLY A 244 -3.59 -11.13 34.68
CA GLY A 244 -2.99 -10.84 35.98
C GLY A 244 -3.50 -11.74 37.10
N LYS A 245 -4.68 -12.36 36.95
CA LYS A 245 -5.18 -13.37 37.91
C LYS A 245 -4.45 -14.70 37.80
N THR A 246 -3.90 -15.05 36.64
CA THR A 246 -3.11 -16.28 36.44
C THR A 246 -1.78 -16.23 37.20
N LYS A 247 -1.15 -15.05 37.33
CA LYS A 247 0.08 -14.89 38.12
C LYS A 247 -0.12 -15.05 39.63
N VAL A 248 -1.34 -14.84 40.16
CA VAL A 248 -1.63 -15.01 41.60
C VAL A 248 -1.94 -16.47 41.95
N ALA A 249 -2.48 -17.25 41.00
CA ALA A 249 -2.71 -18.69 41.20
C ALA A 249 -1.40 -19.50 41.20
N ILE A 250 -0.40 -19.11 40.40
CA ILE A 250 0.92 -19.78 40.38
C ILE A 250 1.72 -19.47 41.67
N ALA A 251 1.48 -18.33 42.32
CA ALA A 251 2.16 -17.97 43.56
C ALA A 251 1.57 -18.64 44.83
N THR A 252 0.45 -19.36 44.72
CA THR A 252 -0.23 -20.02 45.85
C THR A 252 -0.26 -21.55 45.78
N ALA A 253 0.19 -22.15 44.67
CA ALA A 253 0.51 -23.57 44.61
C ALA A 253 2.02 -23.74 44.87
N GLY A 254 2.36 -24.13 46.09
CA GLY A 254 3.72 -24.53 46.43
C GLY A 254 4.19 -25.71 45.58
N SER A 255 5.48 -25.69 45.27
CA SER A 255 6.36 -26.84 44.98
C SER A 255 5.67 -28.18 44.74
N ASP A 256 5.48 -28.55 43.48
CA ASP A 256 5.74 -29.91 43.00
C ASP A 256 5.96 -29.87 41.47
N GLU A 257 6.68 -30.87 41.00
CA GLU A 257 7.54 -30.96 39.82
C GLU A 257 6.84 -30.85 38.44
N ASP A 258 7.65 -30.47 37.43
CA ASP A 258 7.42 -30.47 35.98
C ASP A 258 6.22 -29.70 35.40
N TYR A 259 6.50 -28.50 34.87
CA TYR A 259 5.65 -27.84 33.88
C TYR A 259 6.49 -27.48 32.66
N ASP A 260 6.44 -28.33 31.63
CA ASP A 260 7.00 -28.04 30.30
C ASP A 260 5.91 -27.43 29.41
N PRO A 261 6.04 -26.15 28.98
CA PRO A 261 5.03 -25.47 28.16
C PRO A 261 4.92 -26.00 26.71
N LEU A 262 5.53 -27.15 26.39
CA LEU A 262 5.47 -27.81 25.08
C LEU A 262 4.71 -29.14 25.06
N GLU A 263 4.14 -29.61 26.17
CA GLU A 263 3.19 -30.72 26.12
C GLU A 263 1.81 -30.19 25.68
N ASP A 264 1.47 -30.49 24.42
CA ASP A 264 0.12 -30.36 23.90
C ASP A 264 -0.76 -31.40 24.61
N ASP A 265 -1.60 -30.96 25.55
CA ASP A 265 -2.66 -31.80 26.12
C ASP A 265 -3.69 -32.12 25.03
N GLU A 266 -3.49 -33.24 24.34
CA GLU A 266 -4.53 -33.94 23.59
C GLU A 266 -5.54 -34.53 24.59
N ASP A 267 -6.74 -33.95 24.64
CA ASP A 267 -8.04 -34.64 24.75
C ASP A 267 -9.21 -33.68 24.45
#